data_AF-A0A7S0KM63-F1
#
_entry.id   AF-A0A7S0KM63-F1
#
_cell.length_a   1.000
_cell.length_b   1.000
_cell.length_c   1.000
_cell.angle_alpha   90.00
_cell.angle_beta   90.00
_cell.angle_gamma   90.00
#
_symmetry.space_group_name_H-M   'P 1'
#
loop_
_entity.id
_entity.type
_entity.pdbx_description
1 polymer ?
#
loop_
_entity_poly.entity_id
_entity_poly.type
_entity_poly.pdbx_seq_one_letter_code
_entity_poly.pdbx_strand_id
1 'polypeptide(L)'
;AYPNMMNLFKELGIEDRLQWKEHAMTFAMQDYPGEFTKFYFPPNLPAPFNMAYAILTNDKMLTWTEKLRTGIPLVPMLLGGQEYINAQDELSVQQWMKKNFMPERVSEELFIAMGKALDFIDSDKLSMTVILTAMNRFINETHGSKTAFLDGNQPDRLCAPMAKHATDRGGEVRTKAGLKRILVDEVTGDVTGMELIGGEVVTGDHYVSAMPVDALK
;
A
#
# COMPACT_ATOMS: atom_id res chain seq x y z
N ALA A 1 -8.75 1.83 -4.51
CA ALA A 1 -7.50 2.21 -3.83
C ALA A 1 -6.29 2.27 -4.78
N TYR A 2 -6.32 1.59 -5.93
CA TYR A 2 -5.18 1.58 -6.87
C TYR A 2 -5.59 2.01 -8.29
N PRO A 3 -6.06 3.26 -8.49
CA PRO A 3 -6.59 3.70 -9.78
C PRO A 3 -5.56 3.58 -10.92
N ASN A 4 -4.30 3.93 -10.66
CA ASN A 4 -3.24 3.83 -11.67
C ASN A 4 -2.95 2.37 -12.07
N MET A 5 -2.97 1.44 -11.11
CA MET A 5 -2.82 0.00 -11.43
C MET A 5 -4.03 -0.53 -12.20
N MET A 6 -5.24 -0.13 -11.83
CA MET A 6 -6.44 -0.52 -12.57
C MET A 6 -6.44 0.02 -14.00
N ASN A 7 -6.02 1.27 -14.20
CA ASN A 7 -5.85 1.85 -15.52
C ASN A 7 -4.78 1.11 -16.33
N LEU A 8 -3.63 0.79 -15.72
CA LEU A 8 -2.58 -0.01 -16.36
C LEU A 8 -3.11 -1.38 -16.81
N PHE A 9 -3.83 -2.11 -15.94
CA PHE A 9 -4.40 -3.41 -16.28
C PHE A 9 -5.41 -3.31 -17.42
N LYS A 10 -6.22 -2.25 -17.43
CA LYS A 10 -7.17 -1.95 -18.50
C LYS A 10 -6.49 -1.62 -19.83
N GLU A 11 -5.50 -0.74 -19.81
CA GLU A 11 -4.74 -0.32 -20.99
C GLU A 11 -3.95 -1.49 -21.62
N LEU A 12 -3.49 -2.43 -20.80
CA LEU A 12 -2.83 -3.65 -21.24
C LEU A 12 -3.81 -4.78 -21.60
N GLY A 13 -5.11 -4.61 -21.34
CA GLY A 13 -6.13 -5.63 -21.60
C GLY A 13 -5.98 -6.90 -20.77
N ILE A 14 -5.59 -6.76 -19.50
CA ILE A 14 -5.30 -7.89 -18.58
C ILE A 14 -6.11 -7.83 -17.27
N GLU A 15 -7.22 -7.09 -17.23
CA GLU A 15 -8.07 -6.96 -16.04
C GLU A 15 -8.58 -8.31 -15.51
N ASP A 16 -8.77 -9.30 -16.40
CA ASP A 16 -9.20 -10.66 -16.07
C ASP A 16 -8.18 -11.43 -15.21
N ARG A 17 -6.91 -10.97 -15.17
CA ARG A 17 -5.86 -11.58 -14.34
C ARG A 17 -5.99 -11.26 -12.85
N LEU A 18 -6.86 -10.31 -12.48
CA LEU A 18 -7.14 -9.94 -11.10
C LEU A 18 -8.24 -10.82 -10.51
N GLN A 19 -7.85 -11.75 -9.64
CA GLN A 19 -8.76 -12.63 -8.91
C GLN A 19 -9.28 -11.95 -7.66
N TRP A 20 -10.31 -11.12 -7.83
CA TRP A 20 -11.00 -10.43 -6.73
C TRP A 20 -11.57 -11.42 -5.72
N LYS A 21 -11.33 -11.15 -4.43
CA LYS A 21 -11.88 -11.93 -3.33
C LYS A 21 -13.09 -11.23 -2.73
N GLU A 22 -13.75 -11.94 -1.83
CA GLU A 22 -14.81 -11.38 -1.02
C GLU A 22 -14.32 -10.12 -0.30
N HIS A 23 -15.20 -9.13 -0.17
CA HIS A 23 -14.85 -7.89 0.51
C HIS A 23 -14.89 -8.11 2.02
N ALA A 24 -13.78 -8.61 2.56
CA ALA A 24 -13.64 -8.92 3.97
C ALA A 24 -12.19 -8.85 4.44
N MET A 25 -12.01 -8.56 5.72
CA MET A 25 -10.74 -8.73 6.42
C MET A 25 -10.88 -9.83 7.48
N THR A 26 -10.10 -10.90 7.32
CA THR A 26 -10.14 -12.07 8.20
C THR A 26 -8.92 -12.05 9.11
N PHE A 27 -9.14 -12.16 10.42
CA PHE A 27 -8.10 -12.18 11.45
C PHE A 27 -8.14 -13.51 12.21
N ALA A 28 -6.97 -14.06 12.51
CA ALA A 28 -6.86 -15.21 13.39
C ALA A 28 -7.00 -14.77 14.85
N MET A 29 -7.70 -15.55 15.67
CA MET A 29 -7.89 -15.25 17.08
C MET A 29 -6.73 -15.82 17.90
N GLN A 30 -5.93 -14.96 18.53
CA GLN A 30 -4.80 -15.40 19.37
C GLN A 30 -5.27 -16.21 20.57
N ASP A 31 -6.33 -15.75 21.25
CA ASP A 31 -6.89 -16.41 22.44
C ASP A 31 -7.65 -17.71 22.11
N TYR A 32 -8.02 -17.93 20.84
CA TYR A 32 -8.81 -19.07 20.39
C TYR A 32 -8.14 -19.75 19.18
N PRO A 33 -7.12 -20.61 19.40
CA PRO A 33 -6.38 -21.25 18.33
C PRO A 33 -7.28 -22.01 17.35
N GLY A 34 -7.14 -21.71 16.05
CA GLY A 34 -7.95 -22.31 14.98
C GLY A 34 -9.24 -21.54 14.66
N GLU A 35 -9.60 -20.54 15.46
CA GLU A 35 -10.72 -19.65 15.15
C GLU A 35 -10.29 -18.41 14.37
N PHE A 36 -11.21 -17.95 13.52
CA PHE A 36 -11.07 -16.73 12.75
C PHE A 36 -12.27 -15.81 13.01
N THR A 37 -12.01 -14.52 12.98
CA THR A 37 -13.01 -13.46 12.98
C THR A 37 -12.93 -12.68 11.68
N LYS A 38 -14.02 -12.02 11.32
CA LYS A 38 -14.14 -11.38 10.00
C LYS A 38 -14.82 -10.03 10.12
N PHE A 39 -14.21 -9.02 9.53
CA PHE A 39 -14.85 -7.74 9.21
C PHE A 39 -15.41 -7.87 7.78
N TYR A 40 -16.71 -8.07 7.65
CA TYR A 40 -17.38 -8.23 6.36
C TYR A 40 -17.96 -6.89 5.88
N PHE A 41 -17.70 -6.55 4.60
CA PHE A 41 -18.15 -5.31 3.98
C PHE A 41 -19.29 -5.60 2.99
N PRO A 42 -20.53 -5.19 3.30
CA PRO A 42 -21.67 -5.50 2.43
C PRO A 42 -21.55 -4.86 1.04
N PRO A 43 -21.79 -5.61 -0.06
CA PRO A 43 -21.65 -5.09 -1.43
C PRO A 43 -22.55 -3.90 -1.75
N ASN A 44 -23.75 -3.86 -1.15
CA ASN A 44 -24.78 -2.85 -1.43
C ASN A 44 -24.68 -1.62 -0.51
N LEU A 45 -23.67 -1.55 0.35
CA LEU A 45 -23.48 -0.47 1.29
C LEU A 45 -22.26 0.35 0.84
N PRO A 46 -22.40 1.66 0.54
CA PRO A 46 -21.28 2.47 0.08
C PRO A 46 -20.31 2.79 1.22
N ALA A 47 -19.08 3.19 0.88
CA ALA A 47 -18.17 3.76 1.87
C ALA A 47 -18.68 5.15 2.33
N PRO A 48 -18.46 5.52 3.61
CA PRO A 48 -17.82 4.75 4.70
C PRO A 48 -18.78 3.82 5.47
N PHE A 49 -20.06 3.72 5.07
CA PHE A 49 -21.06 2.96 5.81
C PHE A 49 -20.78 1.45 5.85
N ASN A 50 -20.17 0.90 4.80
CA ASN A 50 -19.73 -0.50 4.79
C ASN A 50 -18.68 -0.82 5.86
N MET A 51 -17.74 0.10 6.10
CA MET A 51 -16.76 -0.01 7.18
C MET A 51 -17.44 0.10 8.54
N ALA A 52 -18.33 1.08 8.71
CA ALA A 52 -19.09 1.22 9.95
C ALA A 52 -19.87 -0.07 10.26
N TYR A 53 -20.54 -0.64 9.27
CA TYR A 53 -21.20 -1.94 9.41
C TYR A 53 -20.21 -3.02 9.85
N ALA A 54 -19.10 -3.20 9.14
CA ALA A 54 -18.11 -4.23 9.43
C ALA A 54 -17.60 -4.15 10.88
N ILE A 55 -17.26 -2.95 11.36
CA ILE A 55 -16.79 -2.71 12.73
C ILE A 55 -17.91 -2.96 13.74
N LEU A 56 -19.11 -2.44 13.50
CA LEU A 56 -20.22 -2.55 14.44
C LEU A 56 -20.70 -3.99 14.58
N THR A 57 -20.72 -4.77 13.50
CA THR A 57 -21.16 -6.18 13.52
C THR A 57 -20.12 -7.16 14.05
N ASN A 58 -18.83 -6.81 14.08
CA ASN A 58 -17.80 -7.68 14.63
C ASN A 58 -17.86 -7.69 16.16
N ASP A 59 -18.04 -8.85 16.79
CA ASP A 59 -18.21 -8.99 18.24
C ASP A 59 -17.00 -9.64 18.94
N LYS A 60 -16.06 -10.21 18.17
CA LYS A 60 -14.89 -10.92 18.72
C LYS A 60 -13.63 -10.06 18.91
N MET A 61 -13.41 -9.02 18.09
CA MET A 61 -12.18 -8.20 18.16
C MET A 61 -12.32 -6.98 19.08
N LEU A 62 -13.49 -6.33 19.10
CA LEU A 62 -13.68 -5.07 19.80
C LEU A 62 -14.94 -5.12 20.64
N THR A 63 -14.81 -4.82 21.92
CA THR A 63 -15.97 -4.53 22.78
C THR A 63 -16.64 -3.23 22.33
N TRP A 64 -17.89 -3.01 22.74
CA TRP A 64 -18.64 -1.80 22.36
C TRP A 64 -17.96 -0.51 22.84
N THR A 65 -17.35 -0.52 24.02
CA THR A 65 -16.59 0.61 24.56
C THR A 65 -15.32 0.88 23.75
N GLU A 66 -14.61 -0.16 23.32
CA GLU A 66 -13.43 -0.04 22.46
C GLU A 66 -13.81 0.50 21.08
N LYS A 67 -14.91 0.04 20.47
CA LYS A 67 -15.40 0.59 19.19
C LYS A 67 -15.59 2.10 19.24
N LEU A 68 -16.18 2.62 20.31
CA LEU A 68 -16.36 4.07 20.48
C LEU A 68 -15.02 4.80 20.68
N ARG A 69 -14.16 4.26 21.55
CA ARG A 69 -12.85 4.86 21.84
C ARG A 69 -11.89 4.83 20.65
N THR A 70 -12.04 3.88 19.74
CA THR A 70 -11.27 3.80 18.50
C THR A 70 -11.89 4.64 17.39
N GLY A 71 -13.23 4.68 17.30
CA GLY A 71 -13.95 5.43 16.26
C GLY A 71 -13.84 6.95 16.41
N ILE A 72 -13.97 7.48 17.64
CA ILE A 72 -13.97 8.94 17.88
C ILE A 72 -12.65 9.61 17.41
N PRO A 73 -11.46 9.08 17.73
CA PRO A 73 -10.19 9.64 17.24
C PRO A 73 -10.02 9.69 15.72
N LEU A 74 -10.80 8.92 14.96
CA LEU A 74 -10.72 8.90 13.50
C LEU A 74 -11.59 10.00 12.86
N VAL A 75 -12.51 10.61 13.62
CA VAL A 75 -13.40 11.68 13.13
C VAL A 75 -12.63 12.90 12.60
N PRO A 76 -11.58 13.41 13.28
CA PRO A 76 -10.77 14.49 12.74
C PRO A 76 -10.13 14.16 11.38
N MET A 77 -9.74 12.90 11.14
CA MET A 77 -9.23 12.47 9.83
C MET A 77 -10.33 12.46 8.77
N LEU A 78 -11.54 12.01 9.13
CA LEU A 78 -12.71 12.05 8.22
C LEU A 78 -13.08 13.47 7.78
N LEU A 79 -12.90 14.45 8.66
CA LEU A 79 -13.24 15.86 8.39
C LEU A 79 -12.09 16.66 7.78
N GLY A 80 -10.85 16.41 8.23
CA GLY A 80 -9.66 17.18 7.87
C GLY A 80 -8.90 16.67 6.65
N GLY A 81 -9.22 15.47 6.16
CA GLY A 81 -8.63 14.93 4.94
C GLY A 81 -7.11 14.86 4.96
N GLN A 82 -6.48 15.11 3.81
CA GLN A 82 -5.02 14.91 3.63
C GLN A 82 -4.17 15.85 4.50
N GLU A 83 -4.61 17.08 4.74
CA GLU A 83 -3.87 18.02 5.60
C GLU A 83 -3.76 17.51 7.03
N TYR A 84 -4.86 16.99 7.59
CA TYR A 84 -4.83 16.36 8.91
C TYR A 84 -3.90 15.14 8.93
N ILE A 85 -3.97 14.30 7.89
CA ILE A 85 -3.14 13.09 7.77
C ILE A 85 -1.64 13.45 7.76
N ASN A 86 -1.24 14.42 6.93
CA ASN A 86 0.14 14.87 6.83
C ASN A 86 0.68 15.43 8.16
N ALA A 87 -0.18 16.09 8.94
CA ALA A 87 0.20 16.63 10.24
C ALA A 87 0.48 15.54 11.31
N GLN A 88 0.25 14.26 11.02
CA GLN A 88 0.51 13.15 11.96
C GLN A 88 1.85 12.43 11.70
N ASP A 89 2.68 12.91 10.78
CA ASP A 89 3.86 12.17 10.32
C ASP A 89 4.95 11.97 11.37
N GLU A 90 5.11 12.96 12.25
CA GLU A 90 6.07 12.93 13.36
C GLU A 90 5.64 12.01 14.52
N LEU A 91 4.43 11.42 14.45
CA LEU A 91 3.93 10.51 15.47
C LEU A 91 3.98 9.08 14.94
N SER A 92 4.56 8.18 15.73
CA SER A 92 4.36 6.75 15.48
C SER A 92 2.91 6.36 15.75
N VAL A 93 2.47 5.23 15.19
CA VAL A 93 1.10 4.71 15.41
C VAL A 93 0.82 4.58 16.91
N GLN A 94 1.74 4.00 17.69
CA GLN A 94 1.56 3.85 19.13
C GLN A 94 1.49 5.20 19.86
N GLN A 95 2.33 6.18 19.49
CA GLN A 95 2.29 7.53 20.07
C GLN A 95 0.97 8.23 19.79
N TRP A 96 0.48 8.16 18.54
CA TRP A 96 -0.78 8.77 18.14
C TRP A 96 -1.97 8.11 18.84
N MET A 97 -1.99 6.77 18.94
CA MET A 97 -3.03 6.05 19.67
C MET A 97 -3.09 6.42 21.15
N LYS A 98 -1.92 6.51 21.81
CA LYS A 98 -1.83 6.94 23.21
C LYS A 98 -2.31 8.38 23.41
N LYS A 99 -1.90 9.30 22.53
CA LYS A 99 -2.34 10.71 22.54
C LYS A 99 -3.87 10.83 22.42
N ASN A 100 -4.50 9.94 21.67
CA ASN A 100 -5.95 9.93 21.46
C ASN A 100 -6.72 8.98 22.39
N PHE A 101 -6.08 8.51 23.48
CA PHE A 101 -6.69 7.66 24.50
C PHE A 101 -7.32 6.36 23.94
N MET A 102 -6.74 5.81 22.87
CA MET A 102 -7.18 4.52 22.37
C MET A 102 -6.80 3.38 23.32
N PRO A 103 -7.64 2.35 23.44
CA PRO A 103 -7.32 1.20 24.27
C PRO A 103 -6.07 0.48 23.75
N GLU A 104 -5.15 0.14 24.65
CA GLU A 104 -3.87 -0.51 24.32
C GLU A 104 -4.07 -1.83 23.57
N ARG A 105 -5.05 -2.62 23.99
CA ARG A 105 -5.45 -3.86 23.32
C ARG A 105 -5.76 -3.68 21.83
N VAL A 106 -6.40 -2.58 21.44
CA VAL A 106 -6.70 -2.30 20.02
C VAL A 106 -5.40 -2.06 19.24
N SER A 107 -4.42 -1.41 19.87
CA SER A 107 -3.09 -1.22 19.27
C SER A 107 -2.41 -2.57 19.02
N GLU A 108 -2.47 -3.47 20.00
CA GLU A 108 -1.78 -4.76 19.98
C GLU A 108 -2.44 -5.78 19.05
N GLU A 109 -3.76 -5.82 18.97
CA GLU A 109 -4.47 -6.79 18.14
C GLU A 109 -4.66 -6.32 16.69
N LEU A 110 -5.05 -5.06 16.48
CA LEU A 110 -5.43 -4.56 15.15
C LEU A 110 -4.27 -3.83 14.46
N PHE A 111 -3.64 -2.87 15.14
CA PHE A 111 -2.66 -1.99 14.50
C PHE A 111 -1.28 -2.62 14.33
N ILE A 112 -0.89 -3.59 15.15
CA ILE A 112 0.29 -4.43 14.87
C ILE A 112 0.10 -5.18 13.54
N ALA A 113 -1.08 -5.79 13.33
CA ALA A 113 -1.37 -6.51 12.09
C ALA A 113 -1.32 -5.56 10.88
N MET A 114 -1.90 -4.36 11.00
CA MET A 114 -1.86 -3.35 9.93
C MET A 114 -0.43 -2.87 9.65
N GLY A 115 0.38 -2.60 10.69
CA GLY A 115 1.75 -2.12 10.50
C GLY A 115 2.63 -3.15 9.79
N LYS A 116 2.54 -4.41 10.22
CA LYS A 116 3.24 -5.53 9.58
C LYS A 116 2.77 -5.80 8.15
N ALA A 117 1.50 -5.57 7.86
CA ALA A 117 0.96 -5.76 6.51
C ALA A 117 1.35 -4.64 5.54
N LEU A 118 1.51 -3.40 6.03
CA LEU A 118 1.77 -2.23 5.19
C LEU A 118 3.27 -1.97 4.96
N ASP A 119 4.09 -2.14 6.00
CA ASP A 119 5.50 -1.73 5.95
C ASP A 119 6.44 -2.70 6.68
N PHE A 120 5.94 -3.88 7.07
CA PHE A 120 6.72 -4.96 7.71
C PHE A 120 7.44 -4.56 9.02
N ILE A 121 7.01 -3.47 9.65
CA ILE A 121 7.56 -2.97 10.93
C ILE A 121 6.48 -2.90 12.01
N ASP A 122 6.94 -2.84 13.25
CA ASP A 122 6.08 -2.71 14.42
C ASP A 122 5.48 -1.29 14.52
N SER A 123 4.31 -1.19 15.16
CA SER A 123 3.53 0.05 15.26
C SER A 123 4.19 1.15 16.08
N ASP A 124 5.19 0.82 16.91
CA ASP A 124 5.99 1.80 17.66
C ASP A 124 6.96 2.59 16.76
N LYS A 125 7.30 2.04 15.59
CA LYS A 125 8.24 2.61 14.60
C LYS A 125 7.56 3.15 13.35
N LEU A 126 6.33 2.70 13.06
CA LEU A 126 5.58 3.13 11.88
C LEU A 126 4.97 4.52 12.06
N SER A 127 5.13 5.41 11.08
CA SER A 127 4.44 6.71 11.04
C SER A 127 2.92 6.54 10.94
N MET A 128 2.17 7.32 11.70
CA MET A 128 0.71 7.30 11.68
C MET A 128 0.12 7.71 10.32
N THR A 129 0.85 8.52 9.54
CA THR A 129 0.47 8.91 8.17
C THR A 129 0.19 7.69 7.30
N VAL A 130 0.97 6.61 7.45
CA VAL A 130 0.82 5.38 6.67
C VAL A 130 -0.54 4.72 6.94
N ILE A 131 -0.90 4.57 8.22
CA ILE A 131 -2.18 4.00 8.64
C ILE A 131 -3.34 4.89 8.19
N LEU A 132 -3.30 6.19 8.48
CA LEU A 132 -4.40 7.08 8.15
C LEU A 132 -4.61 7.21 6.63
N THR A 133 -3.54 7.15 5.84
CA THR A 133 -3.64 7.12 4.36
C THR A 133 -4.35 5.87 3.88
N ALA A 134 -4.01 4.69 4.44
CA ALA A 134 -4.69 3.44 4.11
C ALA A 134 -6.18 3.50 4.51
N MET A 135 -6.50 3.99 5.71
CA MET A 135 -7.87 4.14 6.18
C MET A 135 -8.68 5.13 5.34
N ASN A 136 -8.10 6.28 4.98
CA ASN A 136 -8.74 7.28 4.16
C ASN A 136 -9.19 6.71 2.79
N ARG A 137 -8.41 5.79 2.21
CA ARG A 137 -8.82 5.07 0.99
C ARG A 137 -10.04 4.18 1.21
N PHE A 138 -10.11 3.48 2.34
CA PHE A 138 -11.24 2.60 2.66
C PHE A 138 -12.53 3.38 2.92
N ILE A 139 -12.41 4.63 3.38
CA ILE A 139 -13.53 5.54 3.67
C ILE A 139 -14.07 6.20 2.40
N ASN A 140 -13.19 6.54 1.45
CA ASN A 140 -13.58 7.27 0.24
C ASN A 140 -13.97 6.37 -0.94
N GLU A 141 -13.49 5.13 -0.99
CA GLU A 141 -13.77 4.22 -2.09
C GLU A 141 -14.54 2.98 -1.61
N THR A 142 -15.76 2.76 -2.11
CA THR A 142 -16.61 1.61 -1.72
C THR A 142 -15.90 0.27 -1.82
N HIS A 143 -15.03 0.07 -2.82
CA HIS A 143 -14.22 -1.14 -2.97
C HIS A 143 -12.73 -0.91 -2.71
N GLY A 144 -12.38 0.18 -2.03
CA GLY A 144 -10.99 0.56 -1.74
C GLY A 144 -10.22 -0.46 -0.90
N SER A 145 -10.91 -1.15 0.01
CA SER A 145 -10.34 -2.24 0.83
C SER A 145 -10.52 -3.63 0.23
N LYS A 146 -11.10 -3.76 -0.97
CA LYS A 146 -11.28 -5.07 -1.59
C LYS A 146 -9.94 -5.58 -2.12
N THR A 147 -9.66 -6.86 -1.91
CA THR A 147 -8.38 -7.47 -2.28
C THR A 147 -8.53 -8.32 -3.54
N ALA A 148 -7.45 -8.36 -4.33
CA ALA A 148 -7.31 -9.24 -5.48
C ALA A 148 -5.94 -9.92 -5.44
N PHE A 149 -5.88 -11.14 -5.95
CA PHE A 149 -4.63 -11.84 -6.21
C PHE A 149 -4.39 -11.88 -7.71
N LEU A 150 -3.13 -11.77 -8.13
CA LEU A 150 -2.78 -12.06 -9.51
C LEU A 150 -2.96 -13.56 -9.77
N ASP A 151 -3.50 -13.92 -10.93
CA ASP A 151 -3.78 -15.31 -11.31
C ASP A 151 -2.54 -16.18 -11.62
N GLY A 152 -1.34 -15.68 -11.31
CA GLY A 152 -0.08 -16.38 -11.48
C GLY A 152 1.11 -15.50 -11.08
N ASN A 153 2.31 -15.90 -11.51
CA ASN A 153 3.54 -15.19 -11.16
C ASN A 153 3.59 -13.79 -11.80
N GLN A 154 4.18 -12.82 -11.10
CA GLN A 154 4.23 -11.42 -11.53
C GLN A 154 5.04 -11.21 -12.83
N PRO A 155 6.21 -11.86 -13.04
CA PRO A 155 6.97 -11.71 -14.27
C PRO A 155 6.15 -11.99 -15.54
N ASP A 156 5.45 -13.13 -15.59
CA ASP A 156 4.70 -13.53 -16.78
C ASP A 156 3.35 -12.83 -16.87
N ARG A 157 2.67 -12.67 -15.72
CA ARG A 157 1.28 -12.21 -15.68
C ARG A 157 1.14 -10.68 -15.68
N LEU A 158 2.19 -9.92 -15.36
CA LEU A 158 2.15 -8.45 -15.35
C LEU A 158 3.35 -7.81 -16.08
N CYS A 159 4.58 -8.19 -15.72
CA CYS A 159 5.78 -7.53 -16.25
C CYS A 159 5.97 -7.79 -17.75
N ALA A 160 5.73 -9.01 -18.22
CA ALA A 160 5.86 -9.36 -19.63
C ALA A 160 4.89 -8.57 -20.54
N PRO A 161 3.58 -8.43 -20.21
CA PRO A 161 2.68 -7.51 -20.91
C PRO A 161 3.19 -6.06 -20.98
N MET A 162 3.74 -5.53 -19.88
CA MET A 162 4.31 -4.18 -19.85
C MET A 162 5.52 -4.05 -20.79
N ALA A 163 6.45 -5.00 -20.70
CA ALA A 163 7.64 -5.05 -21.56
C ALA A 163 7.26 -5.19 -23.05
N LYS A 164 6.27 -6.03 -23.35
CA LYS A 164 5.73 -6.19 -24.69
C LYS A 164 5.13 -4.88 -25.21
N HIS A 165 4.33 -4.19 -24.38
CA HIS A 165 3.73 -2.91 -24.76
C HIS A 165 4.78 -1.85 -25.15
N ALA A 166 5.90 -1.79 -24.40
CA ALA A 166 7.01 -0.90 -24.69
C ALA A 166 7.79 -1.30 -25.95
N THR A 167 8.09 -2.59 -26.11
CA THR A 167 8.85 -3.11 -27.27
C THR A 167 8.07 -3.03 -28.58
N ASP A 168 6.76 -3.26 -28.57
CA ASP A 168 5.88 -3.08 -29.73
C ASP A 168 5.85 -1.62 -30.24
N ARG A 169 6.30 -0.66 -29.42
CA ARG A 169 6.39 0.78 -29.73
C ARG A 169 7.81 1.25 -30.00
N GLY A 170 8.75 0.34 -30.20
CA GLY A 170 10.15 0.66 -30.52
C GLY A 170 11.04 0.88 -29.31
N GLY A 171 10.54 0.68 -28.08
CA GLY A 171 11.38 0.64 -26.89
C GLY A 171 12.23 -0.64 -26.83
N GLU A 172 13.29 -0.62 -26.02
CA GLU A 172 14.13 -1.79 -25.76
C GLU A 172 14.06 -2.18 -24.29
N VAL A 173 13.92 -3.48 -23.99
CA VAL A 173 13.94 -4.01 -22.62
C VAL A 173 15.09 -5.00 -22.50
N ARG A 174 16.14 -4.60 -21.77
CA ARG A 174 17.36 -5.39 -21.57
C ARG A 174 17.38 -5.97 -20.16
N THR A 175 17.34 -7.30 -20.06
CA THR A 175 17.54 -7.99 -18.77
C THR A 175 19.01 -8.35 -18.59
N LYS A 176 19.42 -8.62 -17.34
CA LYS A 176 20.83 -8.91 -16.99
C LYS A 176 21.81 -7.78 -17.36
N ALA A 177 21.29 -6.56 -17.48
CA ALA A 177 22.04 -5.34 -17.78
C ALA A 177 22.18 -4.49 -16.50
N GLY A 178 22.93 -4.99 -15.52
CA GLY A 178 23.14 -4.27 -14.27
C GLY A 178 23.92 -2.98 -14.47
N LEU A 179 23.47 -1.88 -13.88
CA LEU A 179 24.18 -0.61 -13.84
C LEU A 179 25.40 -0.72 -12.92
N LYS A 180 26.55 -0.25 -13.37
CA LYS A 180 27.79 -0.15 -12.60
C LYS A 180 28.04 1.27 -12.10
N ARG A 181 27.88 2.27 -12.97
CA ARG A 181 28.17 3.67 -12.63
C ARG A 181 27.34 4.63 -13.48
N ILE A 182 26.86 5.71 -12.85
CA ILE A 182 26.33 6.88 -13.55
C ILE A 182 27.52 7.80 -13.86
N LEU A 183 27.73 8.10 -15.14
CA LEU A 183 28.79 8.99 -15.60
C LEU A 183 28.26 10.42 -15.59
N VAL A 184 29.01 11.32 -14.97
CA VAL A 184 28.63 12.71 -14.76
C VAL A 184 29.78 13.60 -15.19
N ASP A 185 29.48 14.67 -15.90
CA ASP A 185 30.44 15.72 -16.23
C ASP A 185 30.75 16.54 -14.97
N GLU A 186 32.03 16.63 -14.59
CA GLU A 186 32.44 17.26 -13.32
C GLU A 186 32.27 18.79 -13.30
N VAL A 187 32.11 19.43 -14.46
CA VAL A 187 32.01 20.89 -14.56
C VAL A 187 30.55 21.34 -14.56
N THR A 188 29.71 20.65 -15.34
CA THR A 188 28.29 20.98 -15.53
C THR A 188 27.39 20.24 -14.57
N GLY A 189 27.81 19.06 -14.09
CA GLY A 189 26.98 18.15 -13.30
C GLY A 189 26.01 17.31 -14.13
N ASP A 190 26.08 17.38 -15.46
CA ASP A 190 25.17 16.67 -16.35
C ASP A 190 25.51 15.18 -16.44
N VAL A 191 24.49 14.32 -16.52
CA VAL A 191 24.67 12.88 -16.76
C VAL A 191 25.06 12.67 -18.23
N THR A 192 26.23 12.09 -18.46
CA THR A 192 26.79 11.85 -19.79
C THR A 192 26.60 10.42 -20.28
N GLY A 193 26.26 9.49 -19.39
CA GLY A 193 25.98 8.09 -19.72
C GLY A 193 25.81 7.18 -18.50
N MET A 194 25.48 5.93 -18.78
CA MET A 194 25.35 4.85 -17.80
C MET A 194 26.28 3.70 -18.16
N GLU A 195 27.32 3.49 -17.36
CA GLU A 195 28.23 2.35 -17.50
C GLU A 195 27.57 1.10 -16.90
N LEU A 196 27.43 0.05 -17.70
CA LEU A 196 26.93 -1.26 -17.27
C LEU A 196 28.06 -2.12 -16.69
N ILE A 197 27.71 -3.16 -15.92
CA ILE A 197 28.69 -4.11 -15.34
C ILE A 197 29.58 -4.76 -16.42
N GLY A 198 29.06 -4.95 -17.64
CA GLY A 198 29.80 -5.49 -18.78
C GLY A 198 30.79 -4.50 -19.43
N GLY A 199 30.88 -3.25 -18.97
CA GLY A 199 31.75 -2.20 -19.51
C GLY A 199 31.15 -1.41 -20.68
N GLU A 200 29.98 -1.80 -21.17
CA GLU A 200 29.20 -1.01 -22.13
C GLU A 200 28.74 0.31 -21.50
N VAL A 201 28.79 1.41 -22.27
CA VAL A 201 28.22 2.70 -21.87
C VAL A 201 26.99 2.97 -22.70
N VAL A 202 25.85 3.10 -22.02
CA VAL A 202 24.56 3.47 -22.63
C VAL A 202 24.38 4.98 -22.51
N THR A 203 24.05 5.63 -23.62
CA THR A 203 23.80 7.08 -23.69
C THR A 203 22.36 7.36 -24.12
N GLY A 204 21.79 8.47 -23.65
CA GLY A 204 20.49 8.97 -24.09
C GLY A 204 20.32 10.45 -23.76
N ASP A 205 19.26 11.06 -24.29
CA ASP A 205 18.94 12.48 -24.05
C ASP A 205 18.45 12.72 -22.60
N HIS A 206 17.81 11.71 -22.01
CA HIS A 206 17.29 11.74 -20.64
C HIS A 206 17.57 10.42 -19.93
N TYR A 207 17.82 10.52 -18.62
CA TYR A 207 18.13 9.39 -17.76
C TYR A 207 17.16 9.33 -16.59
N VAL A 208 16.56 8.17 -16.36
CA VAL A 208 15.64 7.92 -15.24
C VAL A 208 16.15 6.72 -14.46
N SER A 209 16.36 6.90 -13.15
CA SER A 209 16.60 5.79 -12.23
C SER A 209 15.28 5.37 -11.59
N ALA A 210 14.89 4.12 -11.83
CA ALA A 210 13.78 3.46 -11.12
C ALA A 210 14.30 2.43 -10.09
N MET A 211 15.57 2.55 -9.68
CA MET A 211 16.16 1.66 -8.67
C MET A 211 15.65 1.98 -7.26
N PRO A 212 15.67 1.02 -6.32
CA PRO A 212 15.41 1.31 -4.91
C PRO A 212 16.35 2.38 -4.37
N VAL A 213 15.89 3.19 -3.40
CA VAL A 213 16.68 4.28 -2.81
C VAL A 213 18.02 3.81 -2.25
N ASP A 214 18.09 2.59 -1.70
CA ASP A 214 19.32 2.03 -1.16
C ASP A 214 20.38 1.75 -2.22
N ALA A 215 19.98 1.51 -3.48
CA ALA A 215 20.92 1.34 -4.59
C ALA A 215 21.50 2.68 -5.10
N LEU A 216 20.95 3.82 -4.66
CA LEU A 216 21.43 5.16 -4.98
C LEU A 216 22.27 5.79 -3.86
N LYS A 217 22.37 5.14 -2.70
CA LYS A 217 23.25 5.53 -1.60
C LYS A 217 24.69 5.10 -1.89
#